data_AF-W0V9A4-F1
#
_entry.id   AF-W0V9A4-F1
#
_cell.length_a   1.000
_cell.length_b   1.000
_cell.length_c   1.000
_cell.angle_alpha   90.00
_cell.angle_beta   90.00
_cell.angle_gamma   90.00
#
_symmetry.space_group_name_H-M   'P 1'
#
loop_
_entity.id
_entity.type
_entity.pdbx_description
1 polymer ?
#
loop_
_entity_poly.entity_id
_entity_poly.type
_entity_poly.pdbx_seq_one_letter_code
_entity_poly.pdbx_strand_id
1 'polypeptide(L)'
;MTLMCLALAGCQTVKPPAGAGGNAPHDAAGAPVKPGGDDLAATWFNPPAEFPGICMKLANSGALHFVGGFTFYNPGHWSYDAAKSELRIQLGGNQAFPLETAQYQLQQHAGSLLRIDAAKRTLVYAVGPETDTLHFGGFVFYRKIACPN
;
A
#
# COMPACT_ATOMS: atom_id res chain seq x y z
N MET A 1 -47.62 9.70 26.80
CA MET A 1 -47.97 10.78 25.86
C MET A 1 -47.26 10.50 24.54
N THR A 2 -48.05 10.05 23.59
CA THR A 2 -47.72 9.92 22.16
C THR A 2 -47.37 11.31 21.61
N LEU A 3 -46.31 11.43 20.81
CA LEU A 3 -46.44 12.05 19.49
C LEU A 3 -45.30 11.60 18.57
N MET A 4 -45.72 10.74 17.65
CA MET A 4 -45.08 10.31 16.42
C MET A 4 -45.33 11.41 15.39
N CYS A 5 -44.30 11.87 14.67
CA CYS A 5 -44.48 12.70 13.47
C CYS A 5 -43.86 11.97 12.28
N LEU A 6 -44.73 11.34 11.49
CA LEU A 6 -44.48 11.06 10.07
C LEU A 6 -44.95 12.28 9.27
N ALA A 7 -44.14 12.74 8.32
CA ALA A 7 -44.64 13.49 7.18
C ALA A 7 -43.89 13.07 5.90
N LEU A 8 -44.70 12.68 4.93
CA LEU A 8 -44.37 12.23 3.57
C LEU A 8 -43.86 13.37 2.66
N ALA A 9 -43.37 12.93 1.50
CA ALA A 9 -43.48 13.54 0.17
C ALA A 9 -42.28 14.34 -0.33
N GLY A 10 -41.73 13.86 -1.45
CA GLY A 10 -40.68 14.51 -2.20
C GLY A 10 -41.18 15.70 -3.02
N CYS A 11 -40.24 16.58 -3.32
CA CYS A 11 -40.33 17.57 -4.39
C CYS A 11 -38.95 17.65 -5.06
N GLN A 12 -38.86 17.12 -6.29
CA GLN A 12 -37.83 17.56 -7.24
C GLN A 12 -38.21 18.96 -7.72
N THR A 13 -37.26 19.89 -7.78
CA THR A 13 -37.40 21.07 -8.64
C THR A 13 -36.06 21.74 -8.94
N VAL A 14 -35.84 21.87 -10.25
CA VAL A 14 -35.15 22.92 -11.04
C VAL A 14 -33.63 23.16 -10.93
N LYS A 15 -32.98 22.89 -12.07
CA LYS A 15 -31.78 23.57 -12.61
C LYS A 15 -32.16 24.98 -13.09
N PRO A 16 -31.30 26.00 -12.88
CA PRO A 16 -30.79 26.79 -14.03
C PRO A 16 -29.33 27.28 -13.80
N PRO A 17 -28.75 28.17 -14.64
CA PRO A 17 -28.07 27.87 -15.89
C PRO A 17 -26.55 28.14 -15.86
N ALA A 18 -25.89 27.84 -16.98
CA ALA A 18 -24.48 28.08 -17.23
C ALA A 18 -24.11 29.59 -17.21
N GLY A 19 -23.00 29.90 -16.55
CA GLY A 19 -22.29 31.18 -16.60
C GLY A 19 -20.79 30.92 -16.57
N ALA A 20 -20.08 31.52 -17.53
CA ALA A 20 -18.68 31.27 -17.85
C ALA A 20 -17.70 32.03 -16.95
N GLY A 21 -16.48 31.48 -16.84
CA GLY A 21 -15.24 32.24 -16.72
C GLY A 21 -14.62 32.33 -15.33
N GLY A 22 -13.40 31.81 -15.19
CA GLY A 22 -12.49 32.22 -14.12
C GLY A 22 -11.55 31.13 -13.60
N ASN A 23 -10.36 31.04 -14.22
CA ASN A 23 -9.07 30.61 -13.65
C ASN A 23 -9.07 29.44 -12.66
N ALA A 24 -8.70 28.25 -13.14
CA ALA A 24 -8.19 27.19 -12.28
C ALA A 24 -6.80 27.60 -11.74
N PRO A 25 -6.59 27.65 -10.42
CA PRO A 25 -5.25 27.58 -9.88
C PRO A 25 -4.75 26.15 -10.03
N HIS A 26 -3.60 26.02 -10.70
CA HIS A 26 -2.65 24.97 -10.40
C HIS A 26 -2.37 24.93 -8.89
N ASP A 27 -2.03 23.75 -8.39
CA ASP A 27 -1.60 23.45 -7.02
C ASP A 27 -2.71 23.03 -6.04
N ALA A 28 -3.06 21.74 -6.13
CA ALA A 28 -3.27 20.95 -4.93
C ALA A 28 -2.27 19.80 -4.95
N ALA A 29 -1.07 20.07 -4.43
CA ALA A 29 -0.17 19.04 -3.96
C ALA A 29 -1.00 18.05 -3.13
N GLY A 30 -0.99 16.77 -3.55
CA GLY A 30 -1.75 15.72 -2.90
C GLY A 30 -1.48 15.77 -1.40
N ALA A 31 -2.55 15.93 -0.61
CA ALA A 31 -2.46 15.81 0.82
C ALA A 31 -1.73 14.50 1.16
N PRO A 32 -0.84 14.48 2.19
CA PRO A 32 -0.24 13.25 2.64
C PRO A 32 -1.36 12.29 2.99
N VAL A 33 -1.50 11.21 2.20
CA VAL A 33 -2.45 10.14 2.50
C VAL A 33 -2.07 9.64 3.88
N LYS A 34 -2.90 9.95 4.88
CA LYS A 34 -2.82 9.36 6.21
C LYS A 34 -2.79 7.84 6.01
N PRO A 35 -1.78 7.11 6.53
CA PRO A 35 -1.81 5.65 6.48
C PRO A 35 -3.13 5.20 7.09
N GLY A 36 -4.00 4.62 6.27
CA GLY A 36 -5.35 4.23 6.67
C GLY A 36 -5.29 3.28 7.85
N GLY A 37 -6.04 3.62 8.90
CA GLY A 37 -6.34 2.71 10.00
C GLY A 37 -7.28 1.61 9.52
N ASP A 38 -6.92 0.39 9.92
CA ASP A 38 -7.78 -0.71 10.34
C ASP A 38 -8.42 -1.68 9.32
N ASP A 39 -8.20 -1.53 8.00
CA ASP A 39 -8.52 -2.60 7.03
C ASP A 39 -7.27 -3.21 6.38
N LEU A 40 -6.46 -3.88 7.21
CA LEU A 40 -5.21 -4.50 6.80
C LEU A 40 -5.41 -5.99 6.49
N ALA A 41 -4.95 -6.41 5.31
CA ALA A 41 -4.84 -7.82 4.93
C ALA A 41 -3.64 -8.49 5.62
N ALA A 42 -2.53 -7.76 5.75
CA ALA A 42 -1.35 -8.22 6.43
C ALA A 42 -0.47 -7.04 6.87
N THR A 43 0.34 -7.29 7.90
CA THR A 43 1.44 -6.39 8.28
C THR A 43 2.72 -7.19 8.38
N TRP A 44 3.80 -6.56 7.93
CA TRP A 44 5.14 -7.10 7.98
C TRP A 44 6.04 -6.05 8.64
N PHE A 45 6.81 -6.46 9.64
CA PHE A 45 7.59 -5.52 10.44
C PHE A 45 9.07 -5.92 10.47
N ASN A 46 9.94 -4.97 10.16
CA ASN A 46 11.36 -5.06 10.47
C ASN A 46 11.59 -4.30 11.80
N PRO A 47 11.95 -4.99 12.89
CA PRO A 47 12.16 -4.35 14.19
C PRO A 47 13.36 -3.39 14.16
N PRO A 48 13.35 -2.35 15.02
CA PRO A 48 14.45 -1.41 15.08
C PRO A 48 15.76 -2.10 15.45
N ALA A 49 16.83 -1.69 14.77
CA ALA A 49 18.20 -2.10 15.06
C ALA A 49 19.11 -0.88 14.88
N GLU A 50 19.95 -0.84 13.84
CA GLU A 50 20.69 0.36 13.44
C GLU A 50 19.76 1.45 12.87
N PHE A 51 18.67 1.03 12.21
CA PHE A 51 17.66 1.92 11.66
C PHE A 51 16.35 1.85 12.46
N PRO A 52 15.50 2.90 12.41
CA PRO A 52 14.15 2.84 12.95
C PRO A 52 13.37 1.66 12.37
N GLY A 53 12.45 1.11 13.15
CA GLY A 53 11.62 -0.01 12.72
C GLY A 53 10.80 0.36 11.48
N ILE A 54 10.68 -0.58 10.54
CA ILE A 54 10.01 -0.37 9.27
C ILE A 54 8.78 -1.26 9.17
N CYS A 55 7.65 -0.62 8.90
CA CYS A 55 6.37 -1.26 8.70
C CYS A 55 6.02 -1.33 7.22
N MET A 56 5.64 -2.51 6.76
CA MET A 56 5.05 -2.74 5.45
C MET A 56 3.59 -3.18 5.66
N LYS A 57 2.66 -2.29 5.35
CA LYS A 57 1.23 -2.44 5.60
C LYS A 57 0.50 -2.72 4.30
N LEU A 58 -0.13 -3.90 4.21
CA LEU A 58 -0.89 -4.35 3.05
C LEU A 58 -2.38 -4.21 3.37
N ALA A 59 -3.07 -3.26 2.75
CA ALA A 59 -4.50 -3.04 2.94
C ALA A 59 -5.34 -4.00 2.10
N ASN A 60 -6.53 -4.42 2.56
CA ASN A 60 -7.42 -5.31 1.79
C ASN A 60 -7.85 -4.71 0.43
N SER A 61 -7.77 -3.40 0.28
CA SER A 61 -7.97 -2.69 -1.00
C SER A 61 -6.88 -2.92 -2.05
N GLY A 62 -5.77 -3.57 -1.70
CA GLY A 62 -4.58 -3.72 -2.55
C GLY A 62 -3.58 -2.56 -2.44
N ALA A 63 -3.83 -1.57 -1.57
CA ALA A 63 -2.87 -0.51 -1.27
C ALA A 63 -1.73 -1.01 -0.38
N LEU A 64 -0.51 -0.57 -0.67
CA LEU A 64 0.69 -0.88 0.11
C LEU A 64 1.31 0.43 0.64
N HIS A 65 1.60 0.45 1.94
CA HIS A 65 2.25 1.58 2.59
C HIS A 65 3.44 1.14 3.42
N PHE A 66 4.56 1.84 3.25
CA PHE A 66 5.72 1.78 4.11
C PHE A 66 5.69 2.90 5.16
N VAL A 67 6.02 2.59 6.41
CA VAL A 67 6.10 3.55 7.53
C VAL A 67 7.42 3.32 8.29
N GLY A 68 8.10 4.40 8.70
CA GLY A 68 9.40 4.33 9.42
C GLY A 68 10.63 4.13 8.52
N GLY A 69 10.43 3.66 7.30
CA GLY A 69 11.45 3.51 6.26
C GLY A 69 10.78 3.26 4.90
N PHE A 70 11.53 3.29 3.80
CA PHE A 70 11.02 3.07 2.42
C PHE A 70 9.82 3.94 2.01
N THR A 71 9.56 5.04 2.71
CA THR A 71 8.38 5.91 2.48
C THR A 71 8.40 6.53 1.09
N PHE A 72 9.57 6.62 0.47
CA PHE A 72 9.76 7.08 -0.90
C PHE A 72 9.20 6.14 -1.99
N TYR A 73 8.80 4.91 -1.63
CA TYR A 73 8.04 4.01 -2.50
C TYR A 73 6.51 4.12 -2.31
N ASN A 74 6.05 5.00 -1.42
CA ASN A 74 4.62 5.21 -1.21
C ASN A 74 3.99 6.11 -2.29
N PRO A 75 2.71 5.92 -2.62
CA PRO A 75 1.92 4.72 -2.34
C PRO A 75 2.36 3.57 -3.25
N GLY A 76 2.47 2.36 -2.70
CA GLY A 76 2.69 1.15 -3.49
C GLY A 76 1.38 0.38 -3.68
N HIS A 77 1.47 -0.72 -4.42
CA HIS A 77 0.37 -1.67 -4.57
C HIS A 77 0.83 -3.09 -4.27
N TRP A 78 -0.08 -3.92 -3.79
CA TRP A 78 0.16 -5.34 -3.62
C TRP A 78 -1.00 -6.18 -4.15
N SER A 79 -0.70 -7.43 -4.49
CA SER A 79 -1.70 -8.46 -4.78
C SER A 79 -1.17 -9.83 -4.40
N TYR A 80 -2.07 -10.77 -4.13
CA TYR A 80 -1.71 -12.14 -3.79
C TYR A 80 -2.46 -13.14 -4.67
N ASP A 81 -1.72 -14.06 -5.29
CA ASP A 81 -2.25 -15.22 -6.01
C ASP A 81 -2.15 -16.44 -5.10
N ALA A 82 -3.28 -16.84 -4.49
CA ALA A 82 -3.32 -17.96 -3.56
C ALA A 82 -3.07 -19.31 -4.26
N ALA A 83 -3.45 -19.46 -5.53
CA ALA A 83 -3.25 -20.71 -6.26
C ALA A 83 -1.76 -20.97 -6.53
N LYS A 84 -0.96 -19.89 -6.65
CA LYS A 84 0.50 -19.97 -6.85
C LYS A 84 1.30 -19.68 -5.59
N SER A 85 0.66 -19.28 -4.49
CA SER A 85 1.32 -18.75 -3.29
C SER A 85 2.30 -17.61 -3.62
N GLU A 86 1.86 -16.65 -4.45
CA GLU A 86 2.71 -15.55 -4.91
C GLU A 86 2.22 -14.20 -4.39
N LEU A 87 3.09 -13.49 -3.66
CA LEU A 87 2.89 -12.09 -3.30
C LEU A 87 3.59 -11.17 -4.31
N ARG A 88 2.85 -10.21 -4.86
CA ARG A 88 3.37 -9.20 -5.79
C ARG A 88 3.39 -7.85 -5.09
N ILE A 89 4.56 -7.23 -5.06
CA ILE A 89 4.77 -5.89 -4.53
C ILE A 89 5.17 -4.98 -5.69
N GLN A 90 4.30 -4.04 -6.02
CA GLN A 90 4.58 -3.00 -7.01
C GLN A 90 5.01 -1.73 -6.28
N LEU A 91 6.25 -1.30 -6.55
CA LEU A 91 6.83 -0.11 -5.94
C LEU A 91 6.35 1.14 -6.67
N GLY A 92 5.64 1.99 -5.93
CA GLY A 92 5.27 3.31 -6.39
C GLY A 92 6.37 4.33 -6.14
N GLY A 93 5.92 5.57 -5.95
CA GLY A 93 6.79 6.73 -5.76
C GLY A 93 7.70 7.05 -6.95
N ASN A 94 8.57 8.04 -6.75
CA ASN A 94 9.43 8.58 -7.81
C ASN A 94 10.90 8.11 -7.72
N GLN A 95 11.23 7.27 -6.74
CA GLN A 95 12.60 6.74 -6.61
C GLN A 95 12.92 5.69 -7.67
N ALA A 96 14.20 5.54 -7.98
CA ALA A 96 14.66 4.50 -8.88
C ALA A 96 14.24 3.10 -8.38
N PHE A 97 13.88 2.23 -9.32
CA PHE A 97 13.59 0.84 -9.00
C PHE A 97 14.91 0.16 -8.58
N PRO A 98 14.97 -0.56 -7.45
CA PRO A 98 16.22 -1.09 -6.91
C PRO A 98 16.62 -2.40 -7.63
N LEU A 99 16.83 -2.30 -8.94
CA LEU A 99 17.02 -3.46 -9.82
C LEU A 99 18.23 -4.30 -9.43
N GLU A 100 19.37 -3.66 -9.20
CA GLU A 100 20.62 -4.35 -8.87
C GLU A 100 20.51 -5.13 -7.55
N THR A 101 19.98 -4.49 -6.51
CA THR A 101 19.73 -5.14 -5.22
C THR A 101 18.76 -6.32 -5.36
N ALA A 102 17.68 -6.16 -6.13
CA ALA A 102 16.72 -7.23 -6.37
C ALA A 102 17.34 -8.39 -7.17
N GLN A 103 18.15 -8.10 -8.19
CA GLN A 103 18.86 -9.11 -8.97
C GLN A 103 19.83 -9.91 -8.11
N TYR A 104 20.58 -9.22 -7.25
CA TYR A 104 21.45 -9.88 -6.28
C TYR A 104 20.65 -10.82 -5.36
N GLN A 105 19.55 -10.34 -4.75
CA GLN A 105 18.70 -11.18 -3.91
C GLN A 105 18.16 -12.40 -4.63
N LEU A 106 17.73 -12.23 -5.89
CA LEU A 106 17.20 -13.32 -6.71
C LEU A 106 18.28 -14.38 -7.00
N GLN A 107 19.51 -13.95 -7.35
CA GLN A 107 20.64 -14.85 -7.60
C GLN A 107 21.06 -15.63 -6.35
N GLN A 108 20.93 -15.03 -5.17
CA GLN A 108 21.23 -15.69 -3.89
C GLN A 108 20.07 -16.56 -3.39
N HIS A 109 18.96 -16.64 -4.13
CA HIS A 109 17.71 -17.27 -3.67
C HIS A 109 17.26 -16.75 -2.29
N ALA A 110 17.54 -15.48 -2.00
CA ALA A 110 17.32 -14.89 -0.69
C ALA A 110 15.85 -14.46 -0.51
N GLY A 111 15.29 -14.81 0.66
CA GLY A 111 14.03 -14.26 1.14
C GLY A 111 12.82 -14.44 0.23
N SER A 112 12.78 -15.57 -0.46
CA SER A 112 11.65 -16.00 -1.30
C SER A 112 11.39 -15.14 -2.54
N LEU A 113 12.32 -14.26 -2.95
CA LEU A 113 12.15 -13.52 -4.20
C LEU A 113 12.20 -14.50 -5.39
N LEU A 114 11.12 -14.54 -6.17
CA LEU A 114 10.98 -15.43 -7.33
C LEU A 114 11.32 -14.73 -8.64
N ARG A 115 10.83 -13.50 -8.82
CA ARG A 115 10.90 -12.79 -10.11
C ARG A 115 10.92 -11.28 -9.92
N ILE A 116 11.47 -10.61 -10.93
CA ILE A 116 11.53 -9.17 -11.04
C ILE A 116 10.88 -8.78 -12.37
N ASP A 117 9.88 -7.92 -12.32
CA ASP A 117 9.32 -7.24 -13.49
C ASP A 117 9.69 -5.75 -13.39
N ALA A 118 10.86 -5.42 -13.94
CA ALA A 118 11.43 -4.07 -13.84
C ALA A 118 10.58 -3.03 -14.58
N ALA A 119 9.97 -3.40 -15.71
CA ALA A 119 9.10 -2.52 -16.49
C ALA A 119 7.88 -2.08 -15.68
N LYS A 120 7.32 -2.98 -14.86
CA LYS A 120 6.20 -2.67 -13.95
C LYS A 120 6.65 -2.28 -12.54
N ARG A 121 7.95 -2.17 -12.27
CA ARG A 121 8.52 -1.92 -10.94
C ARG A 121 7.99 -2.90 -9.88
N THR A 122 7.87 -4.17 -10.25
CA THR A 122 7.22 -5.20 -9.44
C THR A 122 8.21 -6.29 -9.02
N LEU A 123 8.18 -6.64 -7.75
CA LEU A 123 8.88 -7.79 -7.16
C LEU A 123 7.85 -8.87 -6.82
N VAL A 124 8.15 -10.12 -7.16
CA VAL A 124 7.25 -11.27 -6.92
C VAL A 124 7.92 -12.26 -5.98
N TYR A 125 7.26 -12.60 -4.89
CA TYR A 125 7.78 -13.45 -3.83
C TYR A 125 6.93 -14.71 -3.68
N ALA A 126 7.57 -15.84 -3.33
CA ALA A 126 6.90 -17.05 -2.86
C ALA A 126 6.51 -16.84 -1.39
N VAL A 127 5.22 -16.64 -1.13
CA VAL A 127 4.69 -16.42 0.21
C VAL A 127 3.49 -17.32 0.41
N GLY A 128 3.59 -18.25 1.35
CA GLY A 128 2.49 -19.11 1.79
C GLY A 128 1.97 -18.72 3.17
N PRO A 129 1.01 -19.51 3.71
CA PRO A 129 0.57 -19.39 5.10
C PRO A 129 1.72 -19.56 6.11
N GLU A 130 2.64 -20.48 5.85
CA GLU A 130 3.79 -20.80 6.70
C GLU A 130 4.97 -19.82 6.55
N THR A 131 4.88 -18.84 5.65
CA THR A 131 5.96 -17.87 5.43
C THR A 131 5.91 -16.79 6.50
N ASP A 132 6.83 -16.88 7.46
CA ASP A 132 6.94 -15.95 8.58
C ASP A 132 7.84 -14.73 8.29
N THR A 133 8.74 -14.85 7.32
CA THR A 133 9.73 -13.83 6.96
C THR A 133 9.65 -13.45 5.48
N LEU A 134 9.81 -12.15 5.18
CA LEU A 134 9.91 -11.60 3.84
C LEU A 134 11.16 -10.71 3.77
N HIS A 135 12.04 -10.94 2.79
CA HIS A 135 13.20 -10.05 2.63
C HIS A 135 12.88 -8.99 1.60
N PHE A 136 13.16 -7.74 1.92
CA PHE A 136 12.88 -6.62 1.04
C PHE A 136 13.95 -5.55 1.23
N GLY A 137 14.60 -5.13 0.14
CA GLY A 137 15.56 -4.01 0.16
C GLY A 137 16.73 -4.20 1.13
N GLY A 138 17.17 -5.44 1.35
CA GLY A 138 18.24 -5.77 2.32
C GLY A 138 17.77 -6.02 3.75
N PHE A 139 16.48 -5.81 4.07
CA PHE A 139 15.92 -6.01 5.40
C PHE A 139 15.07 -7.29 5.46
N VAL A 140 14.97 -7.87 6.66
CA VAL A 140 14.06 -8.99 6.94
C VAL A 140 12.84 -8.46 7.70
N PHE A 141 11.67 -8.66 7.12
CA PHE A 141 10.40 -8.33 7.73
C PHE A 141 9.73 -9.59 8.26
N TYR A 142 9.09 -9.48 9.43
CA TYR A 142 8.41 -10.56 10.12
C TYR A 142 6.90 -10.33 10.10
N ARG A 143 6.12 -11.35 9.70
CA ARG A 143 4.65 -11.27 9.65
C ARG A 143 4.01 -11.31 11.04
N LYS A 144 4.65 -12.01 11.98
CA LYS A 144 4.13 -12.27 13.34
C LYS A 144 4.43 -11.15 14.34
N ILE A 145 5.20 -10.13 13.95
CA ILE A 145 5.50 -8.99 14.83
C ILE A 145 4.63 -7.81 14.43
N ALA A 146 3.89 -7.28 15.40
CA ALA A 146 3.03 -6.13 15.17
C ALA A 146 3.86 -4.87 14.90
N CYS A 147 3.39 -4.05 13.97
CA CYS A 147 3.88 -2.70 13.82
C CYS A 147 3.52 -1.85 15.04
N PRO A 148 4.46 -1.06 15.59
CA PRO A 148 4.11 -0.09 16.62
C PRO A 148 3.13 0.95 16.05
N ASN A 149 2.18 1.34 16.89
CA ASN A 149 1.15 2.35 16.58
C ASN A 149 1.70 3.77 16.67
#